data_AF-A0A2D6KB09-F1
#
_entry.id   AF-A0A2D6KB09-F1
#
_cell.length_a   1.000
_cell.length_b   1.000
_cell.length_c   1.000
_cell.angle_alpha   90.00
_cell.angle_beta   90.00
_cell.angle_gamma   90.00
#
_symmetry.space_group_name_H-M   'P 1'
#
loop_
_entity.id
_entity.type
_entity.pdbx_description
1 polymer ?
#
loop_
_entity_poly.entity_id
_entity_poly.type
_entity_poly.pdbx_seq_one_letter_code
_entity_poly.pdbx_strand_id
1 'polypeptide(L)'
;MAGLFTSLLFPTQVFTASDNNLICGDENRFSHRKLNSDERDNLCESYSGKVILVVNTASRCAFTGQYEGLANLYSRYRSKGLVV
;
A
#
# COMPACT_ATOMS: atom_id res chain seq x y z
N MET A 1 35.17 24.98 -34.65
CA MET A 1 34.36 23.88 -35.22
C MET A 1 34.56 22.67 -34.31
N ALA A 2 33.51 22.31 -33.56
CA ALA A 2 33.24 21.07 -32.79
C ALA A 2 34.40 20.33 -32.07
N GLY A 3 34.34 19.99 -30.79
CA GLY A 3 33.27 20.02 -29.80
C GLY A 3 33.80 19.47 -28.48
N LEU A 4 33.45 20.13 -27.38
CA LEU A 4 33.69 19.67 -26.02
C LEU A 4 32.78 18.45 -25.74
N PHE A 5 33.36 17.26 -25.61
CA PHE A 5 32.72 16.13 -24.94
C PHE A 5 33.33 16.00 -23.55
N THR A 6 32.93 16.89 -22.64
CA THR A 6 33.06 16.68 -21.20
C THR A 6 32.10 15.57 -20.80
N SER A 7 32.59 14.33 -20.81
CA SER A 7 31.94 13.17 -20.22
C SER A 7 31.87 13.35 -18.71
N LEU A 8 30.84 14.07 -18.26
CA LEU A 8 30.38 14.03 -16.88
C LEU A 8 29.85 12.61 -16.61
N LEU A 9 30.77 11.74 -16.18
CA LEU A 9 30.47 10.53 -15.42
C LEU A 9 29.87 10.96 -14.07
N PHE A 10 28.63 11.42 -14.09
CA PHE A 10 27.82 11.40 -12.88
C PHE A 10 27.44 9.94 -12.66
N PRO A 11 27.85 9.31 -11.53
CA PRO A 11 27.29 8.04 -11.16
C PRO A 11 25.78 8.26 -11.03
N THR A 12 25.00 7.55 -11.82
CA THR A 12 23.57 7.39 -11.62
C THR A 12 23.36 6.91 -10.19
N GLN A 13 23.05 7.83 -9.29
CA GLN A 13 22.63 7.49 -7.95
C GLN A 13 21.19 6.97 -8.08
N VAL A 14 21.08 5.65 -8.18
CA VAL A 14 19.82 4.95 -7.99
C VAL A 14 19.47 5.13 -6.51
N PHE A 15 18.65 6.13 -6.20
CA PHE A 15 18.06 6.29 -4.88
C PHE A 15 17.02 5.17 -4.69
N THR A 16 17.43 4.05 -4.09
CA THR A 16 16.50 3.11 -3.46
C THR A 16 16.36 3.49 -1.99
N ALA A 17 15.53 4.46 -1.67
CA ALA A 17 15.05 4.67 -0.32
C ALA A 17 13.54 4.36 -0.31
N SER A 18 13.21 3.07 -0.20
CA SER A 18 11.87 2.63 0.20
C SER A 18 12.02 2.03 1.58
N ASP A 19 12.04 2.89 2.60
CA ASP A 19 11.96 2.47 3.99
C ASP A 19 10.55 1.95 4.25
N ASN A 20 10.31 0.68 3.92
CA ASN A 20 9.06 -0.03 4.21
C ASN A 20 8.77 -0.15 5.71
N ASN A 21 9.68 0.34 6.56
CA ASN A 21 9.64 0.26 8.02
C ASN A 21 9.01 1.49 8.70
N LEU A 22 8.83 2.63 8.01
CA LEU A 22 8.27 3.81 8.68
C LEU A 22 6.76 3.69 8.97
N ILE A 23 6.02 2.87 8.21
CA ILE A 23 4.59 2.69 8.47
C ILE A 23 4.37 1.73 9.64
N CYS A 24 5.28 0.79 9.91
CA CYS A 24 5.07 -0.28 10.88
C CYS A 24 5.82 -0.15 12.20
N GLY A 25 6.55 0.96 12.41
CA GLY A 25 7.30 1.20 13.64
C GLY A 25 6.45 1.57 14.86
N ASP A 26 5.20 2.00 14.67
CA ASP A 26 4.26 2.34 15.74
C ASP A 26 3.30 1.16 16.01
N GLU A 27 3.70 0.24 16.88
CA GLU A 27 3.04 -1.05 17.18
C GLU A 27 1.52 -0.97 17.46
N ASN A 28 1.03 0.13 18.03
CA ASN A 28 -0.40 0.28 18.39
C ASN A 28 -1.25 1.03 17.36
N ARG A 29 -0.65 1.73 16.39
CA ARG A 29 -1.40 2.56 15.44
C ARG A 29 -2.12 1.76 14.36
N PHE A 30 -1.64 0.54 14.10
CA PHE A 30 -2.17 -0.35 13.07
C PHE A 30 -2.82 -1.60 13.66
N SER A 31 -3.07 -1.62 14.97
CA SER A 31 -3.86 -2.66 15.64
C SER A 31 -5.34 -2.29 15.60
N HIS A 32 -6.17 -3.03 14.87
CA HIS A 32 -7.60 -2.79 14.76
C HIS A 32 -8.43 -4.04 15.11
N ARG A 33 -9.57 -3.83 15.77
CA ARG A 33 -10.51 -4.90 16.07
C ARG A 33 -11.16 -5.41 14.78
N LYS A 34 -11.16 -6.73 14.56
CA LYS A 34 -11.85 -7.35 13.43
C LYS A 34 -13.36 -7.14 13.54
N LEU A 35 -14.04 -7.02 12.40
CA LEU A 35 -15.49 -6.93 12.39
C LEU A 35 -16.09 -8.24 12.95
N ASN A 36 -17.02 -8.13 13.89
CA ASN A 36 -17.67 -9.26 14.57
C ASN A 36 -16.77 -10.14 15.47
N SER A 37 -15.61 -9.65 15.90
CA SER A 37 -14.75 -10.35 16.86
C SER A 37 -14.13 -9.36 17.86
N ASP A 38 -13.73 -9.83 19.04
CA ASP A 38 -12.92 -9.04 19.99
C ASP A 38 -11.41 -9.14 19.69
N GLU A 39 -11.03 -9.99 18.74
CA GLU A 39 -9.67 -10.12 18.24
C GLU A 39 -9.20 -8.82 17.56
N ARG A 40 -7.96 -8.43 17.84
CA ARG A 40 -7.28 -7.32 17.18
C ARG A 40 -6.25 -7.86 16.22
N ASP A 41 -6.30 -7.39 14.99
CA ASP A 41 -5.29 -7.68 13.96
C ASP A 41 -4.29 -6.54 13.88
N ASN A 42 -3.02 -6.85 13.70
CA ASN A 42 -1.99 -5.87 13.36
C ASN A 42 -1.83 -5.85 11.84
N LEU A 43 -2.27 -4.78 11.18
CA LEU A 43 -2.23 -4.69 9.72
C LEU A 43 -0.80 -4.77 9.15
N CYS A 44 0.20 -4.33 9.91
CA CYS A 44 1.60 -4.37 9.50
C CYS A 44 2.20 -5.77 9.55
N GLU A 45 1.83 -6.58 10.54
CA GLU A 45 2.26 -7.98 10.62
C GLU A 45 1.55 -8.83 9.56
N SER A 46 0.22 -8.70 9.47
CA SER A 46 -0.61 -9.54 8.60
C SER A 46 -0.48 -9.20 7.11
N TYR A 47 -0.12 -7.96 6.76
CA TYR A 47 -0.04 -7.49 5.37
C TYR A 47 1.31 -6.86 5.00
N SER A 48 2.39 -7.24 5.69
CA SER A 48 3.74 -6.77 5.37
C SER A 48 4.10 -6.99 3.90
N GLY A 49 4.68 -5.95 3.27
CA GLY A 49 5.09 -5.98 1.85
C GLY A 49 3.93 -5.97 0.84
N LYS A 50 2.69 -5.76 1.30
CA LYS A 50 1.50 -5.61 0.43
C LYS A 50 1.08 -4.14 0.37
N VAL A 51 0.46 -3.77 -0.75
CA VAL A 51 -0.20 -2.46 -0.87
C VAL A 51 -1.61 -2.61 -0.31
N ILE A 52 -1.95 -1.83 0.72
CA ILE A 52 -3.25 -1.91 1.41
C ILE A 52 -4.09 -0.70 1.04
N LEU A 53 -5.32 -0.93 0.58
CA LEU A 53 -6.33 0.10 0.33
C LEU A 53 -7.37 0.07 1.45
N VAL A 54 -7.31 1.04 2.36
CA VAL A 54 -8.31 1.15 3.44
C VAL A 54 -9.51 1.94 2.95
N VAL A 55 -10.70 1.31 2.98
CA VAL A 55 -11.96 1.96 2.56
C VAL A 55 -12.87 2.19 3.76
N ASN A 56 -13.32 3.43 3.93
CA ASN A 56 -14.40 3.74 4.87
C ASN A 56 -15.72 3.24 4.26
N THR A 57 -16.20 2.08 4.70
CA THR A 57 -17.48 1.52 4.29
C THR A 57 -18.54 1.74 5.37
N ALA A 58 -19.72 2.22 4.98
CA ALA A 58 -20.87 2.33 5.87
C ALA A 58 -21.90 1.24 5.53
N SER A 59 -22.20 0.37 6.49
CA SER A 59 -23.06 -0.83 6.32
C SER A 59 -24.54 -0.53 6.07
N ARG A 60 -24.98 0.74 6.19
CA ARG A 60 -26.38 1.18 6.04
C ARG A 60 -26.58 2.25 4.97
N CYS A 61 -25.67 2.35 4.01
CA CYS A 61 -25.74 3.37 2.97
C CYS A 61 -26.12 2.77 1.61
N ALA A 62 -26.85 3.54 0.80
CA ALA A 62 -27.26 3.18 -0.57
C ALA A 62 -26.09 3.20 -1.60
N PHE A 63 -24.85 3.29 -1.12
CA PHE A 63 -23.65 3.35 -1.94
C PHE A 63 -23.02 1.96 -2.19
N THR A 64 -23.82 0.89 -2.12
CA THR A 64 -23.35 -0.50 -2.35
C THR A 64 -22.75 -0.72 -3.74
N GLY A 65 -23.10 0.12 -4.73
CA GLY A 65 -22.52 0.05 -6.07
C GLY A 65 -20.99 0.18 -6.11
N GLN A 66 -20.38 0.82 -5.11
CA GLN A 66 -18.91 0.94 -5.03
C GLN A 66 -18.21 -0.40 -4.75
N TYR A 67 -18.91 -1.41 -4.20
CA TYR A 67 -18.32 -2.72 -3.92
C TYR A 67 -17.91 -3.46 -5.19
N GLU A 68 -18.67 -3.30 -6.28
CA GLU A 68 -18.32 -3.93 -7.55
C GLU A 68 -17.00 -3.36 -8.10
N GLY A 69 -16.82 -2.04 -8.03
CA GLY A 69 -15.58 -1.38 -8.40
C GLY A 69 -14.39 -1.87 -7.56
N LEU A 70 -14.56 -1.99 -6.26
CA LEU A 70 -13.54 -2.49 -5.34
C LEU A 70 -13.21 -3.96 -5.60
N ALA A 71 -14.20 -4.81 -5.85
CA ALA A 71 -14.01 -6.21 -6.20
C ALA A 71 -13.23 -6.36 -7.53
N ASN A 72 -13.57 -5.55 -8.52
CA ASN A 72 -12.86 -5.52 -9.81
C ASN A 72 -11.41 -5.06 -9.66
N LEU A 73 -11.16 -4.03 -8.84
CA LEU A 73 -9.81 -3.56 -8.53
C LEU A 73 -8.99 -4.67 -7.84
N TYR A 74 -9.53 -5.29 -6.80
CA TYR A 74 -8.87 -6.39 -6.11
C TYR A 74 -8.58 -7.56 -7.05
N SER A 75 -9.54 -7.98 -7.87
CA SER A 75 -9.35 -9.06 -8.86
C SER A 75 -8.18 -8.80 -9.80
N ARG A 76 -8.01 -7.54 -10.26
CA ARG A 76 -6.95 -7.14 -11.20
C ARG A 76 -5.56 -7.07 -10.56
N TYR A 77 -5.46 -6.67 -9.29
CA TYR A 77 -4.18 -6.33 -8.65
C TYR A 77 -3.79 -7.24 -7.48
N ARG A 78 -4.63 -8.20 -7.06
CA ARG A 78 -4.31 -9.15 -5.98
C ARG A 78 -3.00 -9.91 -6.22
N SER A 79 -2.72 -10.30 -7.47
CA SER A 79 -1.49 -11.02 -7.83
C SER A 79 -0.25 -10.13 -7.76
N LYS A 80 -0.42 -8.81 -7.81
CA LYS A 80 0.63 -7.81 -7.65
C LYS A 80 0.77 -7.32 -6.20
N GLY A 81 0.05 -7.93 -5.27
CA GLY A 81 0.14 -7.63 -3.84
C GLY A 81 -0.83 -6.55 -3.33
N LEU A 82 -1.87 -6.19 -4.10
CA LEU A 82 -2.94 -5.32 -3.57
C LEU A 82 -3.87 -6.09 -2.64
N VAL A 83 -4.20 -5.47 -1.51
CA VAL A 83 -5.26 -5.87 -0.57
C VAL A 83 -6.22 -4.70 -0.43
N VAL A 84 -7.53 -4.98 -0.45
CA VAL A 84 -8.62 -4.01 -0.30
C VAL A 84 -9.42 -4.35 0.95
#